data_AF-A0A0S8J6Y0-F1
#
_entry.id   AF-A0A0S8J6Y0-F1
#
_cell.length_a   1.000
_cell.length_b   1.000
_cell.length_c   1.000
_cell.angle_alpha   90.00
_cell.angle_beta   90.00
_cell.angle_gamma   90.00
#
_symmetry.space_group_name_H-M   'P 1'
#
loop_
_entity.id
_entity.type
_entity.pdbx_description
1 polymer ?
#
loop_
_entity_poly.entity_id
_entity_poly.type
_entity_poly.pdbx_seq_one_letter_code
_entity_poly.pdbx_strand_id
1 'polypeptide(L)'
;MFSIVYLKQVVALLVVGFVAWIVIALTVRSQCPCEQEYAFTGEAMLDRFGYSVSGAGDANDEDFDDLIVGAPFNDAPGTEAKRTYVHPNRLVICGDCNGDDVVNSVDLVCLLQYLFVGGPPPDPLCQGDANCDGVVDNADVVYLDNYLFRGGPFPCSECCDKKPSWKPPKAPGDLKRIE
;
A
#
# COMPACT_ATOMS: atom_id res chain seq x y z
N MET A 1 0.25 15.93 -53.46
CA MET A 1 -0.04 14.71 -52.67
C MET A 1 0.63 14.70 -51.29
N PHE A 2 1.82 15.32 -51.11
CA PHE A 2 2.56 15.31 -49.83
C PHE A 2 1.96 16.17 -48.69
N SER A 3 1.26 17.28 -48.96
CA SER A 3 0.69 18.14 -47.88
C SER A 3 -0.45 17.52 -47.06
N ILE A 4 -1.31 16.70 -47.69
CA ILE A 4 -2.51 16.16 -47.02
C ILE A 4 -2.13 15.00 -46.09
N VAL A 5 -1.11 14.23 -46.46
CA VAL A 5 -0.60 13.12 -45.64
C VAL A 5 0.03 13.67 -44.35
N TYR A 6 0.83 14.73 -44.47
CA TYR A 6 1.45 15.39 -43.32
C TYR A 6 0.42 15.97 -42.35
N LEU A 7 -0.62 16.63 -42.88
CA LEU A 7 -1.69 17.20 -42.06
C LEU A 7 -2.47 16.12 -41.28
N LYS A 8 -2.73 14.96 -41.89
CA LYS A 8 -3.40 13.84 -41.21
C LYS A 8 -2.54 13.24 -40.08
N GLN A 9 -1.23 13.15 -40.28
CA GLN A 9 -0.29 12.65 -39.27
C GLN A 9 -0.17 13.60 -38.06
N VAL A 10 -0.10 14.92 -38.30
CA VAL A 10 -0.04 15.91 -37.22
C VAL A 10 -1.33 15.91 -36.39
N VAL A 11 -2.50 15.87 -37.04
CA VAL A 11 -3.79 15.81 -36.34
C VAL A 11 -3.92 14.52 -35.52
N ALA A 12 -3.49 13.37 -36.06
CA ALA A 12 -3.50 12.11 -35.31
C ALA A 12 -2.63 12.17 -34.05
N LEU A 13 -1.44 12.77 -34.12
CA LEU A 13 -0.54 12.90 -32.97
C LEU A 13 -1.10 13.85 -31.89
N LEU A 14 -1.78 14.94 -32.29
CA LEU A 14 -2.44 15.85 -31.34
C LEU A 14 -3.62 15.18 -30.64
N VAL A 15 -4.42 14.39 -31.36
CA VAL A 15 -5.55 13.65 -30.77
C VAL A 15 -5.07 12.56 -29.83
N VAL A 16 -4.08 11.75 -30.23
CA VAL A 16 -3.51 10.68 -29.38
C VAL A 16 -2.85 11.28 -28.14
N GLY A 17 -2.10 12.38 -28.27
CA GLY A 17 -1.48 13.06 -27.14
C GLY A 17 -2.50 13.64 -26.16
N PHE A 18 -3.59 14.24 -26.66
CA PHE A 18 -4.66 14.78 -25.82
C PHE A 18 -5.46 13.69 -25.10
N VAL A 19 -5.75 12.58 -25.78
CA VAL A 19 -6.41 11.42 -25.16
C VAL A 19 -5.51 10.79 -24.08
N ALA A 20 -4.22 10.62 -24.36
CA ALA A 20 -3.25 10.14 -23.37
C ALA A 20 -3.16 11.08 -22.15
N TRP A 21 -3.15 12.40 -22.38
CA TRP A 21 -3.13 13.40 -21.30
C TRP A 21 -4.42 13.39 -20.47
N ILE A 22 -5.59 13.23 -21.09
CA ILE A 22 -6.87 13.09 -20.37
C ILE A 22 -6.87 11.82 -19.52
N VAL A 23 -6.41 10.69 -20.04
CA VAL A 23 -6.33 9.43 -19.28
C VAL A 23 -5.35 9.55 -18.11
N ILE A 24 -4.20 10.19 -18.30
CA ILE A 24 -3.22 10.45 -17.21
C ILE A 24 -3.80 11.44 -16.19
N ALA A 25 -4.45 12.52 -16.62
CA ALA A 25 -5.04 13.51 -15.73
C ALA A 25 -6.23 12.95 -14.93
N LEU A 26 -7.00 12.02 -15.50
CA LEU A 26 -8.11 11.33 -14.83
C LEU A 26 -7.63 10.23 -13.87
N THR A 27 -6.46 9.65 -14.08
CA THR A 27 -5.91 8.60 -13.20
C THR A 27 -5.17 9.19 -11.98
N VAL A 28 -4.64 10.42 -12.05
CA VAL A 28 -3.86 11.06 -10.97
C VAL A 28 -4.72 11.62 -9.81
N ARG A 29 -6.06 11.60 -9.89
CA ARG A 29 -6.93 12.10 -8.82
C ARG A 29 -7.34 11.08 -7.76
N SER A 30 -6.84 9.85 -7.81
CA SER A 30 -7.46 8.75 -7.05
C SER A 30 -6.51 7.90 -6.21
N GLN A 31 -5.23 8.26 -6.05
CA GLN A 31 -4.30 7.47 -5.22
C GLN A 31 -3.70 8.27 -4.06
N CYS A 32 -4.56 8.83 -3.20
CA CYS A 32 -4.17 9.15 -1.83
C CYS A 32 -5.27 8.65 -0.89
N PRO A 33 -5.24 7.39 -0.40
CA PRO A 33 -6.06 7.00 0.73
C PRO A 33 -5.42 7.59 2.00
N CYS A 34 -5.66 8.86 2.30
CA CYS A 34 -5.21 9.46 3.56
C CYS A 34 -6.30 10.22 4.31
N GLU A 35 -7.57 10.10 3.91
CA GLU A 35 -8.69 10.59 4.70
C GLU A 35 -9.63 9.41 4.98
N GLN A 36 -9.16 8.53 5.86
CA GLN A 36 -9.99 7.46 6.40
C GLN A 36 -10.63 8.02 7.67
N GLU A 37 -11.89 8.45 7.56
CA GLU A 37 -12.68 8.88 8.71
C GLU A 37 -13.11 7.64 9.50
N TYR A 38 -12.40 7.34 10.58
CA TYR A 38 -12.72 6.23 11.47
C TYR A 38 -13.68 6.68 12.59
N ALA A 39 -14.85 6.05 12.65
CA ALA A 39 -15.85 6.28 13.70
C ALA A 39 -15.90 5.09 14.66
N PHE A 40 -15.52 5.31 15.92
CA PHE A 40 -15.60 4.30 16.99
C PHE A 40 -16.84 4.55 17.85
N THR A 41 -17.60 3.50 18.17
CA THR A 41 -18.77 3.57 19.06
C THR A 41 -18.66 2.55 20.19
N GLY A 42 -19.20 2.91 21.37
CA GLY A 42 -19.28 1.99 22.51
C GLY A 42 -20.25 0.82 22.29
N GLU A 43 -20.09 -0.23 23.09
CA GLU A 43 -20.84 -1.49 22.98
C GLU A 43 -22.29 -1.39 23.42
N ALA A 44 -22.59 -0.63 24.47
CA ALA A 44 -23.93 -0.40 24.95
C ALA A 44 -24.23 1.08 25.19
N MET A 45 -25.52 1.41 25.09
CA MET A 45 -26.02 2.71 25.53
C MET A 45 -25.75 2.84 27.03
N LEU A 46 -25.09 3.94 27.43
CA LEU A 46 -24.71 4.31 28.80
C LEU A 46 -23.30 3.91 29.28
N ASP A 47 -22.51 3.17 28.49
CA ASP A 47 -21.10 2.85 28.83
C ASP A 47 -20.20 4.08 28.93
N ARG A 48 -20.65 5.19 28.33
CA ARG A 48 -19.91 6.45 28.15
C ARG A 48 -18.54 6.23 27.50
N PHE A 49 -18.50 5.41 26.45
CA PHE A 49 -17.36 5.37 25.55
C PHE A 49 -17.00 6.78 25.08
N GLY A 50 -15.71 7.15 25.18
CA GLY A 50 -15.23 8.50 24.92
C GLY A 50 -15.20 9.42 26.14
N TYR A 51 -15.44 8.92 27.36
CA TYR A 51 -15.43 9.73 28.58
C TYR A 51 -14.05 10.36 28.88
N SER A 52 -12.97 9.67 28.51
CA SER A 52 -11.60 10.17 28.61
C SER A 52 -10.76 9.60 27.47
N VAL A 53 -9.83 10.38 26.93
CA VAL A 53 -8.86 9.92 25.93
C VAL A 53 -7.45 10.25 26.41
N SER A 54 -6.51 9.33 26.23
CA SER A 54 -5.10 9.55 26.51
C SER A 54 -4.22 8.80 25.51
N GLY A 55 -3.06 9.35 25.19
CA GLY A 55 -2.03 8.63 24.44
C GLY A 55 -1.45 7.51 25.31
N ALA A 56 -1.36 6.31 24.76
CA ALA A 56 -0.83 5.14 25.45
C ALA A 56 0.64 4.86 25.10
N GLY A 57 1.20 5.61 24.14
CA GLY A 57 2.43 5.20 23.44
C GLY A 57 2.17 3.95 22.60
N ASP A 58 3.20 3.40 21.99
CA ASP A 58 3.11 2.11 21.30
C ASP A 58 2.95 0.96 22.33
N ALA A 59 1.72 0.49 22.55
CA ALA A 59 1.39 -0.52 23.55
C ALA A 59 1.32 -1.94 22.95
N ASN A 60 1.37 -2.07 21.63
CA ASN A 60 1.33 -3.34 20.90
C ASN A 60 2.57 -3.59 20.02
N ASP A 61 3.62 -2.77 20.15
CA ASP A 61 4.90 -2.84 19.45
C ASP A 61 4.75 -2.70 17.91
N GLU A 62 3.88 -1.82 17.45
CA GLU A 62 3.63 -1.52 16.02
C GLU A 62 4.27 -0.22 15.51
N ASP A 63 5.14 0.41 16.31
CA ASP A 63 5.93 1.62 16.02
C ASP A 63 5.09 2.89 15.81
N PHE A 64 3.81 2.85 16.24
CA PHE A 64 2.88 3.99 16.27
C PHE A 64 2.31 4.19 17.68
N ASP A 65 2.06 5.45 18.05
CA ASP A 65 1.45 5.77 19.35
C ASP A 65 -0.02 5.34 19.39
N ASP A 66 -0.37 4.44 20.32
CA ASP A 66 -1.75 4.04 20.58
C ASP A 66 -2.57 5.10 21.31
N LEU A 67 -3.89 4.98 21.19
CA LEU A 67 -4.87 5.76 21.93
C LEU A 67 -5.70 4.86 22.86
N ILE A 68 -5.81 5.28 24.12
CA ILE A 68 -6.75 4.67 25.08
C ILE A 68 -7.97 5.57 25.22
N VAL A 69 -9.15 4.96 25.05
CA VAL A 69 -10.45 5.61 25.24
C VAL A 69 -11.20 4.96 26.41
N GLY A 70 -11.62 5.77 27.38
CA GLY A 70 -12.31 5.33 28.58
C GLY A 70 -13.81 5.15 28.40
N ALA A 71 -14.37 4.12 29.04
CA ALA A 71 -15.80 3.80 29.11
C ALA A 71 -16.15 3.37 30.56
N PRO A 72 -16.32 4.32 31.50
CA PRO A 72 -16.36 4.04 32.95
C PRO A 72 -17.54 3.20 33.44
N PHE A 73 -18.55 2.98 32.60
CA PHE A 73 -19.74 2.20 32.96
C PHE A 73 -19.87 0.89 32.17
N ASN A 74 -18.84 0.53 31.39
CA ASN A 74 -18.81 -0.77 30.73
C ASN A 74 -18.71 -1.88 31.79
N ASP A 75 -19.71 -2.74 31.85
CA ASP A 75 -19.90 -3.79 32.86
C ASP A 75 -19.66 -5.22 32.32
N ALA A 76 -19.15 -5.35 31.08
CA ALA A 76 -18.87 -6.63 30.44
C ALA A 76 -17.84 -7.48 31.23
N PRO A 77 -18.18 -8.69 31.71
CA PRO A 77 -17.27 -9.55 32.45
C PRO A 77 -16.44 -10.44 31.52
N GLY A 78 -15.11 -10.28 31.54
CA GLY A 78 -14.15 -11.16 30.86
C GLY A 78 -13.09 -10.37 30.10
N THR A 79 -11.86 -10.36 30.62
CA THR A 79 -10.60 -9.95 29.95
C THR A 79 -10.51 -8.61 29.17
N GLU A 80 -11.56 -7.77 29.09
CA GLU A 80 -11.56 -6.56 28.25
C GLU A 80 -12.27 -5.33 28.88
N ALA A 81 -11.98 -5.02 30.14
CA ALA A 81 -12.24 -3.67 30.69
C ALA A 81 -11.30 -2.59 30.11
N LYS A 82 -10.39 -2.98 29.22
CA LYS A 82 -9.83 -2.17 28.15
C LYS A 82 -10.27 -2.82 26.84
N ARG A 83 -11.31 -2.30 26.21
CA ARG A 83 -11.31 -2.35 24.76
C ARG A 83 -10.35 -1.27 24.29
N THR A 84 -9.07 -1.62 24.30
CA THR A 84 -8.15 -1.09 23.32
C THR A 84 -8.75 -1.46 21.98
N TYR A 85 -9.25 -0.48 21.25
CA TYR A 85 -9.28 -0.60 19.80
C TYR A 85 -7.81 -0.52 19.39
N VAL A 86 -7.06 -1.60 19.64
CA VAL A 86 -5.92 -1.95 18.81
C VAL A 86 -6.50 -1.93 17.41
N HIS A 87 -5.87 -1.26 16.47
CA HIS A 87 -6.17 -1.49 15.07
C HIS A 87 -5.64 -2.89 14.75
N PRO A 88 -6.44 -3.97 14.64
CA PRO A 88 -6.05 -4.96 13.67
C PRO A 88 -6.44 -4.36 12.31
N ASN A 89 -5.55 -4.49 11.34
CA ASN A 89 -5.89 -4.57 9.91
C ASN A 89 -5.77 -3.28 9.09
N ARG A 90 -4.52 -2.93 8.76
CA ARG A 90 -4.15 -3.20 7.37
C ARG A 90 -3.48 -4.58 7.35
N LEU A 91 -4.20 -5.60 6.91
CA LEU A 91 -3.57 -6.89 6.58
C LEU A 91 -2.70 -6.60 5.37
N VAL A 92 -1.40 -6.37 5.59
CA VAL A 92 -0.50 -6.08 4.47
C VAL A 92 -0.33 -7.37 3.67
N ILE A 93 -0.95 -7.41 2.50
CA ILE A 93 -0.88 -8.56 1.60
C ILE A 93 0.40 -8.45 0.79
N CYS A 94 1.23 -9.49 0.83
CA CYS A 94 2.46 -9.53 0.07
C CYS A 94 2.14 -9.58 -1.42
N GLY A 95 2.78 -8.72 -2.19
CA GLY A 95 2.50 -8.58 -3.61
C GLY A 95 1.31 -7.68 -3.95
N ASP A 96 0.69 -6.99 -2.99
CA ASP A 96 -0.33 -5.94 -3.21
C ASP A 96 0.33 -4.55 -3.31
N CYS A 97 1.20 -4.33 -4.29
CA CYS A 97 2.05 -3.13 -4.35
C CYS A 97 1.25 -1.82 -4.36
N ASN A 98 0.03 -1.81 -4.92
CA ASN A 98 -0.80 -0.59 -4.97
C ASN A 98 -1.65 -0.39 -3.71
N GLY A 99 -1.74 -1.38 -2.83
CA GLY A 99 -2.41 -1.28 -1.55
C GLY A 99 -3.92 -1.37 -1.61
N ASP A 100 -4.49 -2.06 -2.60
CA ASP A 100 -5.93 -2.20 -2.80
C ASP A 100 -6.52 -3.50 -2.21
N ASP A 101 -5.72 -4.24 -1.44
CA ASP A 101 -6.04 -5.52 -0.81
C ASP A 101 -6.29 -6.66 -1.82
N VAL A 102 -5.88 -6.52 -3.09
CA VAL A 102 -6.10 -7.51 -4.15
C VAL A 102 -4.87 -7.73 -5.02
N VAL A 103 -4.19 -8.87 -4.83
CA VAL A 103 -3.04 -9.25 -5.70
C VAL A 103 -3.50 -9.62 -7.12
N ASN A 104 -3.20 -8.77 -8.09
CA ASN A 104 -3.55 -8.89 -9.49
C ASN A 104 -2.50 -8.24 -10.42
N SER A 105 -2.79 -8.12 -11.73
CA SER A 105 -1.86 -7.54 -12.71
C SER A 105 -1.49 -6.07 -12.45
N VAL A 106 -2.30 -5.33 -11.70
CA VAL A 106 -2.03 -3.93 -11.33
C VAL A 106 -0.85 -3.84 -10.36
N ASP A 107 -0.67 -4.83 -9.48
CA ASP A 107 0.47 -4.88 -8.57
C ASP A 107 1.78 -5.14 -9.27
N LEU A 108 1.74 -6.01 -10.28
CA LEU A 108 2.88 -6.24 -11.15
C LEU A 108 3.31 -4.93 -11.84
N VAL A 109 2.34 -4.14 -12.32
CA VAL A 109 2.61 -2.84 -12.93
C VAL A 109 3.16 -1.85 -11.91
N CYS A 110 2.61 -1.81 -10.69
CA CYS A 110 3.12 -0.97 -9.60
C CYS A 110 4.59 -1.31 -9.27
N LEU A 111 4.89 -2.59 -9.14
CA LEU A 111 6.22 -3.06 -8.78
C LEU A 111 7.25 -2.79 -9.89
N LEU A 112 6.85 -3.00 -11.15
CA LEU A 112 7.65 -2.60 -12.31
C LEU A 112 7.88 -1.09 -12.37
N GLN A 113 6.84 -0.31 -12.07
CA GLN A 113 6.89 1.14 -12.06
C GLN A 113 7.87 1.64 -10.99
N TYR A 114 7.85 1.06 -9.79
CA TYR A 114 8.81 1.38 -8.72
C TYR A 114 10.26 1.01 -9.12
N LEU A 115 10.50 -0.25 -9.53
CA LEU A 115 11.85 -0.77 -9.74
C LEU A 115 12.55 -0.26 -11.01
N PHE A 116 11.80 -0.12 -12.12
CA PHE A 116 12.39 0.15 -13.44
C PHE A 116 12.07 1.54 -13.97
N VAL A 117 11.00 2.18 -13.50
CA VAL A 117 10.53 3.47 -14.01
C VAL A 117 10.73 4.60 -12.99
N GLY A 118 10.97 4.28 -11.71
CA GLY A 118 11.16 5.27 -10.64
C GLY A 118 9.85 5.88 -10.13
N GLY A 119 8.76 5.10 -10.16
CA GLY A 119 7.50 5.48 -9.52
C GLY A 119 7.57 5.49 -7.99
N PRO A 120 6.44 5.82 -7.33
CA PRO A 120 6.37 5.82 -5.88
C PRO A 120 6.64 4.40 -5.33
N PRO A 121 7.35 4.27 -4.19
CA PRO A 121 7.51 3.01 -3.50
C PRO A 121 6.16 2.49 -2.98
N PRO A 122 5.95 1.16 -2.90
CA PRO A 122 4.87 0.58 -2.10
C PRO A 122 4.94 1.07 -0.65
N ASP A 123 3.77 1.22 -0.02
CA ASP A 123 3.64 1.69 1.37
C ASP A 123 2.73 0.75 2.17
N PRO A 124 3.29 -0.09 3.06
CA PRO A 124 4.72 -0.16 3.43
C PRO A 124 5.58 -0.85 2.35
N LEU A 125 6.89 -0.58 2.27
CA LEU A 125 7.70 -1.14 1.17
C LEU A 125 7.70 -2.67 1.15
N CYS A 126 7.64 -3.32 2.31
CA CYS A 126 7.55 -4.79 2.42
C CYS A 126 6.34 -5.37 1.68
N GLN A 127 5.33 -4.57 1.36
CA GLN A 127 4.20 -4.98 0.53
C GLN A 127 4.63 -5.38 -0.89
N GLY A 128 5.74 -4.84 -1.40
CA GLY A 128 6.33 -5.22 -2.68
C GLY A 128 7.17 -6.50 -2.67
N ASP A 129 7.46 -7.07 -1.50
CA ASP A 129 8.24 -8.30 -1.33
C ASP A 129 7.32 -9.52 -1.47
N ALA A 130 7.07 -9.92 -2.72
CA ALA A 130 6.11 -10.98 -3.04
C ALA A 130 6.66 -12.38 -2.73
N ASN A 131 7.99 -12.55 -2.75
CA ASN A 131 8.64 -13.83 -2.47
C ASN A 131 9.05 -13.97 -0.97
N CYS A 132 8.94 -12.88 -0.21
CA CYS A 132 9.19 -12.75 1.22
C CYS A 132 10.66 -13.00 1.62
N ASP A 133 11.60 -12.71 0.73
CA ASP A 133 13.03 -12.86 0.97
C ASP A 133 13.64 -11.69 1.76
N GLY A 134 12.88 -10.62 1.96
CA GLY A 134 13.22 -9.43 2.74
C GLY A 134 13.82 -8.29 1.91
N VAL A 135 13.85 -8.42 0.58
CA VAL A 135 14.21 -7.34 -0.34
C VAL A 135 13.10 -7.15 -1.37
N VAL A 136 12.98 -5.93 -1.90
CA VAL A 136 12.07 -5.64 -3.01
C VAL A 136 12.91 -5.43 -4.26
N ASP A 137 12.93 -6.42 -5.15
CA ASP A 137 13.73 -6.42 -6.37
C ASP A 137 13.07 -7.15 -7.55
N ASN A 138 13.84 -7.45 -8.60
CA ASN A 138 13.32 -8.09 -9.80
C ASN A 138 12.86 -9.54 -9.56
N ALA A 139 13.26 -10.19 -8.48
CA ALA A 139 12.78 -11.52 -8.11
C ALA A 139 11.30 -11.50 -7.70
N ASP A 140 10.83 -10.42 -7.08
CA ASP A 140 9.41 -10.24 -6.71
C ASP A 140 8.51 -10.09 -7.93
N VAL A 141 9.00 -9.37 -8.94
CA VAL A 141 8.32 -9.25 -10.25
C VAL A 141 8.18 -10.63 -10.90
N VAL A 142 9.24 -11.44 -10.88
CA VAL A 142 9.20 -12.80 -11.43
C VAL A 142 8.26 -13.69 -10.62
N TYR A 143 8.20 -13.50 -9.31
CA TYR A 143 7.28 -14.23 -8.44
C TYR A 143 5.82 -13.89 -8.77
N LEU A 144 5.48 -12.61 -8.90
CA LEU A 144 4.13 -12.17 -9.29
C LEU A 144 3.74 -12.63 -10.69
N ASP A 145 4.65 -12.60 -11.68
CA ASP A 145 4.39 -13.18 -13.01
C ASP A 145 4.03 -14.67 -12.91
N ASN A 146 4.77 -15.41 -12.09
CA ASN A 146 4.54 -16.84 -11.89
C ASN A 146 3.19 -17.11 -11.20
N TYR A 147 2.88 -16.39 -10.12
CA TYR A 147 1.61 -16.50 -9.42
C TYR A 147 0.42 -16.15 -10.34
N LEU A 148 0.46 -15.01 -11.02
CA LEU A 148 -0.67 -14.47 -11.78
C LEU A 148 -0.93 -15.22 -13.09
N PHE A 149 0.14 -15.63 -13.80
CA PHE A 149 0.01 -16.11 -15.19
C PHE A 149 0.44 -17.56 -15.39
N ARG A 150 1.16 -18.16 -14.43
CA ARG A 150 1.72 -19.52 -14.56
C ARG A 150 1.20 -20.50 -13.49
N GLY A 151 0.28 -20.04 -12.64
CA GLY A 151 -0.30 -20.87 -11.58
C GLY A 151 0.68 -21.18 -10.45
N GLY A 152 1.63 -20.28 -10.21
CA GLY A 152 2.54 -20.33 -9.07
C GLY A 152 1.81 -20.17 -7.72
N PRO A 153 2.51 -20.39 -6.60
CA PRO A 153 1.95 -20.23 -5.26
C PRO A 153 1.56 -18.78 -4.97
N PHE A 154 0.54 -18.59 -4.12
CA PHE A 154 0.19 -17.28 -3.56
C PHE A 154 1.40 -16.68 -2.81
N PRO A 155 1.61 -15.35 -2.82
CA PRO A 155 2.59 -14.68 -1.96
C PRO A 155 2.45 -15.07 -0.49
N CYS A 156 3.49 -14.91 0.33
CA CYS A 156 3.37 -15.32 1.74
C CYS A 156 2.30 -14.50 2.48
N SER A 157 1.82 -15.01 3.61
CA SER A 157 0.76 -14.36 4.39
C SER A 157 1.26 -13.22 5.29
N GLU A 158 2.58 -13.07 5.49
CA GLU A 158 3.19 -12.11 6.42
C GLU A 158 4.54 -11.59 5.86
N CYS A 159 4.57 -10.40 5.26
CA CYS A 159 5.80 -9.76 4.73
C CYS A 159 6.29 -8.59 5.56
N CYS A 160 5.48 -8.08 6.50
CA CYS A 160 5.77 -6.82 7.19
C CYS A 160 6.04 -6.95 8.70
N ASP A 161 5.67 -8.06 9.34
CA ASP A 161 5.76 -8.16 10.80
C ASP A 161 7.14 -8.61 11.32
N LYS A 162 8.05 -9.10 10.46
CA LYS A 162 9.40 -9.53 10.89
C LYS A 162 10.42 -9.54 9.76
N LYS A 163 11.36 -8.57 9.72
CA LYS A 163 12.82 -8.83 9.54
C LYS A 163 13.68 -7.64 10.01
N PRO A 164 14.66 -7.82 10.93
CA PRO A 164 15.60 -6.77 11.36
C PRO A 164 16.71 -6.46 10.33
N SER A 165 16.45 -6.59 9.03
CA SER A 165 17.47 -6.38 7.99
C SER A 165 16.91 -5.94 6.64
N TRP A 166 15.87 -5.12 6.65
CA TRP A 166 15.37 -4.52 5.42
C TRP A 166 16.41 -3.54 4.86
N LYS A 167 16.78 -3.73 3.60
CA LYS A 167 17.63 -2.80 2.85
C LYS A 167 16.83 -2.30 1.67
N PRO A 168 16.59 -0.98 1.55
CA PRO A 168 15.91 -0.46 0.39
C PRO A 168 16.73 -0.78 -0.87
N PRO A 169 16.08 -1.05 -2.01
CA PRO A 169 16.80 -1.19 -3.27
C PRO A 169 17.55 0.12 -3.58
N LYS A 170 18.74 -0.01 -4.17
CA LYS A 170 19.50 1.13 -4.67
C LYS A 170 18.64 1.85 -5.72
N ALA A 171 18.37 3.13 -5.50
CA ALA A 171 17.59 3.93 -6.45
C ALA A 171 18.23 3.87 -7.84
N PRO A 172 17.46 4.02 -8.93
CA PRO A 172 18.01 4.17 -10.27
C PRO A 172 18.85 5.46 -10.34
N GLY A 173 20.13 5.35 -10.00
CA GLY A 173 21.04 6.48 -9.79
C GLY A 173 22.24 6.19 -8.88
N ASP A 174 22.12 5.21 -7.98
CA ASP A 174 23.17 4.88 -6.99
C ASP A 174 24.23 3.89 -7.49
N LEU A 175 24.25 3.59 -8.79
CA LEU A 175 25.29 2.76 -9.44
C LEU A 175 26.60 3.52 -9.71
N LYS A 176 26.75 4.76 -9.24
CA LYS A 176 27.99 5.54 -9.35
C LYS A 176 28.67 5.78 -8.00
N ARG A 177 29.10 4.71 -7.33
CA ARG A 177 30.31 4.73 -6.48
C ARG A 177 30.76 3.30 -6.17
N ILE A 178 31.47 2.70 -7.12
CA ILE A 178 32.44 1.63 -6.84
C ILE A 178 33.80 2.28 -7.11
N GLU A 179 34.43 2.76 -6.04
CA GLU A 179 35.89 2.85 -5.93
C GLU A 179 36.35 1.70 -5.03
#